data_AF-A0A7S2GEY3-F1
#
_entry.id   AF-A0A7S2GEY3-F1
#
_cell.length_a   1.000
_cell.length_b   1.000
_cell.length_c   1.000
_cell.angle_alpha   90.00
_cell.angle_beta   90.00
_cell.angle_gamma   90.00
#
_symmetry.space_group_name_H-M   'P 1'
#
loop_
_entity.id
_entity.type
_entity.pdbx_description
1 polymer ?
#
loop_
_entity_poly.entity_id
_entity_poly.type
_entity_poly.pdbx_seq_one_letter_code
_entity_poly.pdbx_strand_id
1 'polypeptide(L)'
;QGLHGPLEVISVGGMRVYGEGIGSCEQKLSYEFNKWGEDVFLRHCLGLLKVNRVDNFRLLSEDRCFYENPAQNGCTSGKVSFHPFKNPDTYFRCLDQAKR
;
A
#
# COMPACT_ATOMS: atom_id res chain seq x y z
N GLN A 1 -10.20 -7.91 -3.03
CA GLN A 1 -9.06 -7.10 -3.47
C GLN A 1 -9.27 -5.69 -2.96
N GLY A 2 -8.25 -5.08 -2.36
CA GLY A 2 -8.33 -3.77 -1.72
C GLY A 2 -6.93 -3.20 -1.52
N LEU A 3 -6.84 -2.04 -0.86
CA LEU A 3 -5.58 -1.51 -0.33
C LEU A 3 -4.83 -2.65 0.38
N HIS A 4 -3.67 -3.00 -0.15
CA HIS A 4 -2.86 -4.13 0.27
C HIS A 4 -1.41 -3.65 0.36
N GLY A 5 -0.79 -3.82 1.54
CA GLY A 5 0.58 -3.39 1.78
C GLY A 5 1.53 -4.12 0.85
N PRO A 6 2.18 -3.38 -0.06
CA PRO A 6 3.38 -2.58 0.27
C PRO A 6 3.33 -1.07 -0.07
N LEU A 7 2.21 -0.53 -0.57
CA LEU A 7 2.09 0.91 -0.88
C LEU A 7 0.68 1.44 -0.68
N GLU A 8 0.54 2.46 0.16
CA GLU A 8 -0.68 3.21 0.39
C GLU A 8 -0.49 4.69 0.03
N VAL A 9 -1.19 5.18 -0.99
CA VAL A 9 -1.16 6.60 -1.37
C VAL A 9 -2.40 7.30 -0.86
N ILE A 10 -2.23 8.25 0.05
CA ILE A 10 -3.31 9.03 0.65
C ILE A 10 -3.00 10.51 0.51
N SER A 11 -3.99 11.29 0.07
CA SER A 11 -3.83 12.74 -0.02
C SER A 11 -3.66 13.38 1.36
N VAL A 12 -3.04 14.55 1.42
CA VAL A 12 -2.90 15.31 2.68
C VAL A 12 -4.26 15.57 3.34
N GLY A 13 -5.29 15.90 2.55
CA GLY A 13 -6.65 16.07 3.06
C GLY A 13 -7.25 14.77 3.62
N GLY A 14 -7.01 13.64 2.95
CA GLY A 14 -7.42 12.32 3.44
C GLY A 14 -6.74 11.95 4.76
N MET A 15 -5.44 12.22 4.91
CA MET A 15 -4.74 11.98 6.17
C MET A 15 -5.15 12.92 7.29
N ARG A 16 -5.51 14.17 6.98
CA ARG A 16 -6.10 15.07 7.97
C ARG A 16 -7.42 14.51 8.52
N VAL A 17 -8.33 14.11 7.63
CA VAL A 17 -9.61 13.49 8.02
C VAL A 17 -9.37 12.21 8.82
N TYR A 18 -8.42 11.38 8.40
CA TYR A 18 -8.02 10.19 9.16
C TYR A 18 -7.54 10.52 10.56
N GLY A 19 -6.61 11.47 10.71
CA GLY A 19 -6.07 11.87 12.02
C GLY A 19 -7.13 12.44 12.96
N GLU A 20 -8.07 13.24 12.44
CA GLU A 20 -9.21 13.78 13.20
C GLU A 20 -10.22 12.67 13.60
N GLY A 21 -10.32 11.60 12.81
CA GLY A 21 -11.34 10.56 12.95
C GLY A 21 -10.88 9.23 13.54
N ILE A 22 -9.58 8.99 13.67
CA ILE A 22 -9.01 7.67 13.99
C ILE A 22 -9.54 7.10 15.31
N GLY A 23 -9.76 7.92 16.33
CA GLY A 23 -10.31 7.44 17.61
C GLY A 23 -11.71 6.84 17.48
N SER A 24 -12.55 7.35 16.56
CA SER A 24 -13.85 6.73 16.26
C SER A 24 -13.68 5.41 15.51
N CYS A 25 -12.68 5.33 14.63
CA CYS A 25 -12.35 4.09 13.93
C CYS A 25 -11.86 3.01 14.89
N GLU A 26 -10.96 3.33 15.82
CA GLU A 26 -10.45 2.38 16.81
C GLU A 26 -11.58 1.77 17.65
N GLN A 27 -12.54 2.58 18.07
CA GLN A 27 -13.71 2.09 18.80
C GLN A 27 -14.57 1.15 17.94
N LYS A 28 -14.88 1.55 16.70
CA LYS A 28 -15.76 0.80 15.80
C LYS A 28 -15.12 -0.46 15.20
N LEU A 29 -13.81 -0.44 15.01
CA LEU A 29 -13.02 -1.48 14.33
C LEU A 29 -12.10 -2.24 15.30
N SER A 30 -12.28 -2.08 16.61
CA SER A 30 -11.50 -2.81 17.64
C SER A 30 -11.50 -4.33 17.44
N TYR A 31 -12.57 -4.89 16.85
CA TYR A 31 -12.66 -6.31 16.51
C TYR A 31 -11.65 -6.76 15.44
N GLU A 32 -11.01 -5.84 14.72
CA GLU A 32 -10.04 -6.10 13.64
C GLU A 32 -8.61 -6.27 14.15
N PHE A 33 -8.29 -5.75 15.35
CA PHE A 33 -6.91 -5.62 15.83
C PHE A 33 -6.16 -6.95 15.97
N ASN A 34 -6.89 -8.04 16.18
CA ASN A 34 -6.32 -9.39 16.29
C ASN A 34 -6.60 -10.27 15.06
N LYS A 35 -7.18 -9.70 14.00
CA LYS A 35 -7.62 -10.44 12.81
C LYS A 35 -6.92 -9.99 11.54
N TRP A 36 -6.62 -8.70 11.42
CA TRP A 36 -6.13 -8.08 10.19
C TRP A 36 -4.94 -7.16 10.46
N GLY A 37 -4.18 -6.86 9.40
CA GLY A 37 -3.04 -5.93 9.44
C GLY A 37 -3.47 -4.46 9.39
N GLU A 38 -2.49 -3.56 9.48
CA GLU A 38 -2.75 -2.12 9.49
C GLU A 38 -3.40 -1.60 8.19
N ASP A 39 -3.09 -2.23 7.05
CA ASP A 39 -3.61 -1.88 5.73
C ASP A 39 -5.14 -2.04 5.65
N VAL A 40 -5.65 -3.14 6.21
CA VAL A 40 -7.09 -3.42 6.30
C VAL A 40 -7.78 -2.42 7.22
N PHE A 41 -7.21 -2.17 8.40
CA PHE A 41 -7.75 -1.19 9.34
C PHE A 41 -7.80 0.21 8.71
N LEU A 42 -6.71 0.65 8.08
CA LEU A 42 -6.60 1.93 7.41
C LEU A 42 -7.66 2.07 6.32
N ARG A 43 -7.82 1.05 5.46
CA ARG A 43 -8.84 1.03 4.40
C ARG A 43 -10.25 1.15 4.96
N HIS A 44 -10.59 0.39 6.00
CA HIS A 44 -11.92 0.42 6.61
C HIS A 44 -12.18 1.75 7.31
N CYS A 45 -11.19 2.28 8.05
CA CYS A 45 -11.31 3.57 8.70
C CYS A 45 -11.55 4.71 7.69
N LEU A 46 -10.76 4.78 6.62
CA LEU A 46 -10.98 5.76 5.54
C LEU A 46 -12.37 5.65 4.93
N GLY A 47 -12.90 4.42 4.78
CA GLY A 47 -14.27 4.18 4.32
C GLY A 47 -15.34 4.65 5.32
N LEU A 48 -15.14 4.46 6.63
CA LEU A 48 -16.02 4.98 7.68
C LEU A 48 -16.04 6.51 7.68
N LEU A 49 -14.88 7.13 7.46
CA LEU A 49 -14.68 8.58 7.40
C LEU A 49 -15.05 9.19 6.04
N LYS A 50 -15.57 8.39 5.10
CA LYS A 50 -16.01 8.82 3.78
C LYS A 50 -14.91 9.49 2.95
N VAL A 51 -13.66 9.08 3.15
CA VAL A 51 -12.56 9.44 2.25
C VAL A 51 -12.73 8.66 0.95
N ASN A 52 -12.71 9.36 -0.19
CA ASN A 52 -12.91 8.75 -1.49
C ASN A 52 -11.77 7.78 -1.84
N ARG A 53 -12.15 6.59 -2.30
CA ARG A 53 -11.21 5.58 -2.80
C ARG A 53 -10.99 5.76 -4.31
N VAL A 54 -9.73 5.68 -4.73
CA VAL A 54 -9.34 5.61 -6.14
C VAL A 54 -8.44 4.39 -6.31
N ASP A 55 -8.85 3.46 -7.17
CA ASP A 55 -8.08 2.25 -7.45
C ASP A 55 -7.10 2.53 -8.61
N ASN A 56 -5.79 2.44 -8.37
CA ASN A 56 -4.75 2.66 -9.39
C ASN A 56 -3.71 1.53 -9.42
N PHE A 57 -3.88 0.61 -10.37
CA PHE A 57 -3.05 -0.58 -10.53
C PHE A 57 -1.71 -0.34 -11.26
N ARG A 58 -1.40 0.91 -11.61
CA ARG A 58 -0.16 1.28 -12.30
C ARG A 58 0.95 1.75 -11.37
N LEU A 59 0.71 1.81 -10.06
CA LEU A 59 1.68 2.36 -9.11
C LEU A 59 2.69 1.33 -8.60
N LEU A 60 2.23 0.11 -8.35
CA LEU A 60 3.01 -0.94 -7.70
C LEU A 60 3.25 -2.13 -8.63
N SER A 61 4.49 -2.62 -8.61
CA SER A 61 4.86 -3.92 -9.15
C SER A 61 5.11 -4.92 -8.02
N GLU A 62 4.30 -5.98 -7.93
CA GLU A 62 4.52 -7.08 -6.97
C GLU A 62 3.83 -8.39 -7.37
N ASP A 63 4.22 -9.48 -6.69
CA ASP A 63 3.77 -10.84 -6.97
C ASP A 63 2.29 -11.09 -6.63
N ARG A 64 1.78 -10.43 -5.58
CA ARG A 64 0.38 -10.49 -5.18
C ARG A 64 -0.54 -9.65 -6.07
N CYS A 65 0.01 -8.78 -6.92
CA CYS A 65 -0.72 -7.90 -7.82
C CYS A 65 -0.42 -8.26 -9.29
N PHE A 66 -1.37 -8.94 -9.95
CA PHE A 66 -1.28 -9.30 -11.38
C PHE A 66 -0.06 -10.16 -11.76
N TYR A 67 0.50 -10.91 -10.80
CA TYR A 67 1.62 -11.84 -11.00
C TYR A 67 2.90 -11.18 -11.53
N GLU A 68 3.12 -9.89 -11.25
CA GLU A 68 4.38 -9.23 -11.58
C GLU A 68 5.47 -9.68 -10.60
N ASN A 69 6.67 -10.03 -11.07
CA ASN A 69 7.74 -10.46 -10.17
C ASN A 69 8.99 -9.61 -10.38
N PRO A 70 9.06 -8.40 -9.81
CA PRO A 70 10.20 -7.52 -10.04
C PRO A 70 11.49 -8.07 -9.42
N ALA A 71 11.41 -8.95 -8.42
CA ALA A 71 12.59 -9.60 -7.85
C ALA A 71 13.29 -10.54 -8.86
N GLN A 72 12.51 -11.18 -9.75
CA GLN A 72 13.03 -12.05 -10.81
C GLN A 72 13.20 -11.33 -12.16
N ASN A 73 12.23 -10.51 -12.55
CA ASN A 73 12.14 -9.89 -13.88
C ASN A 73 12.83 -8.51 -13.94
N GLY A 74 13.21 -7.95 -12.80
CA GLY A 74 13.79 -6.62 -12.69
C GLY A 74 12.76 -5.49 -12.54
N CYS A 75 13.27 -4.31 -12.22
CA CYS A 75 12.48 -3.11 -11.89
C CYS A 75 12.42 -2.11 -13.04
N THR A 76 11.92 -2.57 -14.19
CA THR A 76 11.92 -1.80 -15.46
C THR A 76 10.51 -1.52 -15.99
N SER A 77 9.46 -1.82 -15.23
CA SER A 77 8.07 -1.63 -15.66
C SER A 77 7.61 -0.16 -15.74
N GLY A 78 8.45 0.78 -15.30
CA GLY A 78 8.13 2.21 -15.23
C GLY A 78 7.14 2.58 -14.11
N LYS A 79 6.83 1.63 -13.21
CA LYS A 79 6.00 1.89 -12.02
C LYS A 79 6.80 2.62 -10.93
N VAL A 80 6.08 3.24 -9.99
CA VAL A 80 6.71 4.08 -8.95
C VAL A 80 7.20 3.28 -7.75
N SER A 81 6.73 2.05 -7.55
CA SER A 81 7.21 1.18 -6.48
C SER A 81 7.29 -0.29 -6.91
N PHE A 82 8.17 -1.02 -6.22
CA PHE A 82 8.45 -2.43 -6.48
C PHE A 82 8.62 -3.19 -5.16
N HIS A 83 8.03 -4.37 -5.06
CA HIS A 83 8.03 -5.28 -3.89
C HIS A 83 8.14 -6.74 -4.40
N PRO A 84 8.73 -7.72 -3.67
CA PRO A 84 9.16 -7.74 -2.26
C PRO A 84 10.67 -7.89 -2.02
N PHE A 85 11.42 -6.79 -2.01
CA PHE A 85 12.87 -6.85 -1.79
C PHE A 85 13.22 -6.96 -0.29
N LYS A 86 13.50 -8.18 0.17
CA LYS A 86 13.92 -8.48 1.56
C LYS A 86 15.45 -8.59 1.75
N ASN A 87 16.21 -8.46 0.67
CA ASN A 87 17.68 -8.53 0.68
C ASN A 87 18.25 -7.22 0.11
N PRO A 88 19.28 -6.62 0.75
CA PRO A 88 19.87 -5.36 0.28
C PRO A 88 20.41 -5.41 -1.15
N ASP A 89 21.07 -6.50 -1.55
CA ASP A 89 21.68 -6.62 -2.88
C ASP A 89 20.60 -6.62 -3.97
N THR A 90 19.49 -7.34 -3.75
CA THR A 90 18.38 -7.36 -4.71
C THR A 90 17.64 -6.03 -4.73
N TYR A 91 17.52 -5.35 -3.58
CA TYR A 91 16.98 -4.00 -3.49
C TYR A 91 17.81 -2.99 -4.29
N PHE A 92 19.13 -2.93 -4.08
CA PHE A 92 19.99 -1.97 -4.77
C PHE A 92 20.06 -2.22 -6.27
N ARG A 93 20.07 -3.50 -6.70
CA ARG A 93 19.95 -3.84 -8.12
C ARG A 93 18.66 -3.32 -8.74
N CYS A 94 17.53 -3.50 -8.05
CA CYS A 94 16.23 -2.96 -8.48
C CYS A 94 16.25 -1.44 -8.56
N LEU A 95 16.79 -0.77 -7.54
CA LEU A 95 16.91 0.67 -7.49
C LEU A 95 17.72 1.22 -8.69
N ASP A 96 18.82 0.56 -9.05
CA ASP A 96 19.64 0.98 -10.20
C ASP A 96 18.98 0.70 -11.56
N GLN A 97 18.08 -0.29 -11.64
CA GLN A 97 17.26 -0.51 -12.82
C GLN A 97 16.17 0.56 -12.97
N ALA A 98 15.53 0.96 -11.87
CA ALA A 98 14.42 1.90 -11.87
C ALA A 98 14.83 3.37 -12.09
N LYS A 99 16.12 3.70 -11.93
CA LYS A 99 16.67 5.04 -12.20
C LYS A 99 16.89 5.35 -13.68
N ARG A 100 16.78 4.36 -14.56
CA ARG A 100 17.07 4.48 -16.00
C ARG A 100 15.79 4.80 -16.77
#